data_AF-A0A438I8R5-F1
#
_entry.id   AF-A0A438I8R5-F1
#
_cell.length_a   1.000
_cell.length_b   1.000
_cell.length_c   1.000
_cell.angle_alpha   90.00
_cell.angle_beta   90.00
_cell.angle_gamma   90.00
#
_symmetry.space_group_name_H-M   'P 1'
#
loop_
_entity.id
_entity.type
_entity.pdbx_description
1 polymer ?
#
loop_
_entity_poly.entity_id
_entity_poly.type
_entity_poly.pdbx_seq_one_letter_code
_entity_poly.pdbx_strand_id
1 'polypeptide(L)'
;MTMAPQAELRCPKTLLDLLSGRSVFGLSPEGGPRLTKLLLNLTVQRSLGPVQVVMSPDSTVGDLIATTLRQYAKEGQQLFQL
;
A
#
# COMPACT_ATOMS: atom_id res chain seq x y z
N MET A 1 -23.99 -39.10 -22.18
CA MET A 1 -24.18 -37.84 -21.42
C MET A 1 -22.79 -37.27 -21.19
N THR A 2 -22.35 -36.38 -22.08
CA THR A 2 -20.99 -35.84 -22.10
C THR A 2 -20.91 -34.66 -21.15
N MET A 3 -20.03 -34.76 -20.14
CA MET A 3 -19.68 -33.63 -19.27
C MET A 3 -18.46 -32.94 -19.85
N ALA A 4 -18.63 -31.72 -20.36
CA ALA A 4 -17.51 -30.84 -20.68
C ALA A 4 -16.88 -30.35 -19.37
N PRO A 5 -15.55 -30.48 -19.18
CA PRO A 5 -14.90 -29.81 -18.06
C PRO A 5 -14.90 -28.32 -18.34
N GLN A 6 -15.53 -27.58 -17.43
CA GLN A 6 -15.54 -26.12 -17.36
C GLN A 6 -14.10 -25.62 -17.44
N ALA A 7 -13.83 -24.71 -18.38
CA ALA A 7 -12.62 -23.94 -18.39
C ALA A 7 -12.64 -23.00 -17.18
N GLU A 8 -12.20 -23.50 -16.03
CA GLU A 8 -11.78 -22.66 -14.92
C GLU A 8 -10.62 -21.82 -15.44
N LEU A 9 -10.93 -20.58 -15.84
CA LEU A 9 -9.94 -19.55 -16.10
C LEU A 9 -9.16 -19.35 -14.80
N ARG A 10 -8.09 -20.13 -14.63
CA ARG A 10 -7.10 -19.98 -13.57
C ARG A 10 -6.46 -18.62 -13.76
N CYS A 11 -7.08 -17.59 -13.18
CA CYS A 11 -6.47 -16.29 -13.06
C CYS A 11 -5.10 -16.52 -12.40
N PRO A 12 -3.99 -16.18 -13.05
CA PRO A 12 -2.69 -16.29 -12.42
C PRO A 12 -2.72 -15.40 -11.19
N LYS A 13 -2.48 -15.98 -10.01
CA LYS A 13 -2.34 -15.24 -8.76
C LYS A 13 -1.36 -14.10 -9.01
N THR A 14 -1.86 -12.88 -9.02
CA THR A 14 -1.04 -11.68 -9.09
C THR A 14 -0.09 -11.71 -7.90
N LEU A 15 1.15 -11.32 -8.14
CA LEU A 15 2.31 -11.39 -7.24
C LEU A 15 2.04 -10.91 -5.80
N LEU A 16 1.01 -10.10 -5.60
CA LEU A 16 0.54 -9.59 -4.31
C LEU A 16 0.05 -10.71 -3.35
N ASP A 17 -0.45 -11.84 -3.87
CA ASP A 17 -0.94 -12.96 -3.04
C ASP A 17 0.22 -13.70 -2.32
N LEU A 18 1.45 -13.59 -2.83
CA LEU A 18 2.65 -14.16 -2.19
C LEU A 18 3.14 -13.33 -0.99
N LEU A 19 2.74 -12.06 -0.90
CA LEU A 19 3.12 -11.16 0.19
C LEU A 19 2.11 -11.22 1.35
N SER A 20 0.96 -11.87 1.15
CA SER A 20 -0.15 -11.99 2.12
C SER A 20 0.24 -12.75 3.40
N GLY A 21 1.30 -13.56 3.37
CA GLY A 21 1.75 -14.36 4.52
C GLY A 21 2.85 -13.74 5.38
N ARG A 22 3.45 -12.60 4.99
CA ARG A 22 4.57 -12.00 5.73
C ARG A 22 4.12 -10.68 6.35
N SER A 23 3.52 -10.75 7.53
CA SER A 23 3.50 -9.60 8.43
C SER A 23 4.95 -9.27 8.79
N VAL A 24 5.52 -8.23 8.17
CA VAL A 24 6.86 -7.68 8.50
C VAL A 24 6.75 -6.71 9.69
N PHE A 25 5.68 -6.81 10.49
CA PHE A 25 5.49 -5.94 11.64
C PHE A 25 6.02 -6.65 12.91
N GLY A 26 7.32 -6.45 13.17
CA GLY A 26 8.09 -7.10 14.23
C GLY A 26 8.68 -8.43 13.72
N LEU A 27 9.99 -8.70 13.80
CA LEU A 27 10.73 -8.90 15.05
C LEU A 27 12.25 -8.73 14.85
N SER A 28 12.88 -8.20 15.89
CA SER A 28 14.31 -8.22 16.25
C SER A 28 15.12 -6.94 15.97
N PRO A 29 15.70 -6.30 17.02
CA PRO A 29 16.70 -5.25 16.88
C PRO A 29 18.09 -5.78 16.46
N GLU A 30 18.26 -7.10 16.26
CA GLU A 30 19.50 -7.67 15.74
C GLU A 30 19.23 -8.57 14.52
N GLY A 31 19.73 -8.15 13.35
CA GLY A 31 20.08 -9.05 12.25
C GLY A 31 19.10 -9.24 11.09
N GLY A 32 17.95 -8.56 11.05
CA GLY A 32 17.03 -8.60 9.89
C GLY A 32 17.33 -7.54 8.82
N PRO A 33 16.91 -7.73 7.55
CA PRO A 33 17.06 -6.70 6.52
C PRO A 33 16.33 -5.42 6.95
N ARG A 34 17.11 -4.38 7.26
CA ARG A 34 16.62 -3.07 7.72
C ARG A 34 15.82 -2.45 6.57
N LEU A 35 14.53 -2.23 6.78
CA LEU A 35 13.71 -1.50 5.82
C LEU A 35 14.30 -0.09 5.70
N THR A 36 14.65 0.32 4.48
CA THR A 36 15.17 1.68 4.24
C THR A 36 14.08 2.63 3.80
N LYS A 37 12.95 2.09 3.30
CA LYS A 37 11.78 2.85 2.85
C LYS A 37 10.50 2.06 3.13
N LEU A 38 9.50 2.74 3.68
CA LEU A 38 8.15 2.27 3.91
C LEU A 38 7.24 2.91 2.87
N LEU A 39 6.45 2.10 2.17
CA LEU A 39 5.30 2.55 1.38
C LEU A 39 4.04 2.38 2.23
N LEU A 40 3.33 3.47 2.47
CA LEU A 40 2.14 3.52 3.30
C LEU A 40 0.94 3.89 2.43
N ASN A 41 -0.10 3.08 2.50
CA ASN A 41 -1.42 3.40 1.96
C ASN A 41 -2.28 3.96 3.11
N LEU A 42 -2.55 5.26 3.07
CA LEU A 42 -3.29 5.96 4.11
C LEU A 42 -4.63 6.46 3.59
N THR A 43 -5.66 6.27 4.40
CA THR A 43 -6.97 6.89 4.18
C THR A 43 -7.08 8.15 5.03
N VAL A 44 -7.40 9.27 4.39
CA VAL A 44 -7.64 10.53 5.09
C VAL A 44 -9.14 10.69 5.22
N GLN A 45 -9.61 11.13 6.39
CA GLN A 45 -11.04 11.34 6.58
C GLN A 45 -11.54 12.40 5.57
N ARG A 46 -12.62 12.08 4.85
CA ARG A 46 -13.16 12.90 3.75
C ARG A 46 -12.24 13.05 2.52
N SER A 47 -11.25 12.17 2.32
CA SER A 47 -10.53 12.10 1.04
C SER A 47 -11.30 11.29 -0.01
N LEU A 48 -11.11 11.65 -1.28
CA LEU A 48 -11.71 10.99 -2.44
C LEU A 48 -11.02 9.66 -2.81
N GLY A 49 -9.93 9.32 -2.11
CA GLY A 49 -9.20 8.09 -2.33
C GLY A 49 -8.04 7.89 -1.34
N PRO A 50 -7.40 6.72 -1.40
CA PRO A 50 -6.19 6.41 -0.65
C PRO A 50 -5.00 7.26 -1.11
N VAL A 51 -4.24 7.79 -0.16
CA VAL A 51 -3.00 8.53 -0.40
C VAL A 51 -1.81 7.60 -0.18
N GLN A 52 -0.94 7.48 -1.19
CA GLN A 52 0.29 6.70 -1.09
C GLN A 52 1.47 7.58 -0.68
N VAL A 53 2.19 7.20 0.37
CA VAL A 53 3.37 7.93 0.88
C VAL A 53 4.54 6.99 1.02
N VAL A 54 5.73 7.44 0.61
CA VAL A 54 7.00 6.74 0.83
C VAL A 54 7.84 7.50 1.86
N MET A 55 8.20 6.87 2.97
CA MET A 55 8.99 7.47 4.05
C MET A 55 10.05 6.52 4.63
N SER A 56 11.02 7.02 5.39
CA SER A 56 11.93 6.14 6.15
C SER A 56 11.21 5.55 7.38
N PRO A 57 11.49 4.33 7.84
CA PRO A 57 10.94 3.84 9.11
C PRO A 57 11.46 4.60 10.33
N ASP A 58 12.59 5.31 10.20
CA ASP A 58 13.13 6.18 11.25
C ASP A 58 12.41 7.55 11.29
N SER A 59 11.49 7.85 10.36
CA SER A 59 10.75 9.11 10.29
C SER A 59 9.57 9.17 11.26
N THR A 60 9.25 10.36 11.74
CA THR A 60 8.20 10.56 12.74
C THR A 60 6.79 10.57 12.15
N VAL A 61 5.78 10.39 13.01
CA VAL A 61 4.37 10.57 12.61
C VAL A 61 4.12 12.00 12.12
N GLY A 62 4.82 13.00 12.65
CA GLY A 62 4.74 14.38 12.18
C GLY A 62 5.18 14.53 10.72
N ASP A 63 6.27 13.84 10.34
CA ASP A 63 6.77 13.81 8.96
C ASP A 63 5.78 13.11 8.02
N LEU A 64 5.12 12.05 8.51
CA LEU A 64 4.06 11.37 7.77
C LEU A 64 2.89 12.32 7.51
N ILE A 65 2.37 13.00 8.52
CA ILE A 65 1.27 13.96 8.36
C ILE A 65 1.65 15.05 7.35
N ALA A 66 2.84 15.63 7.49
CA ALA A 66 3.31 16.69 6.62
C ALA A 66 3.46 16.22 5.15
N THR A 67 3.95 15.00 4.92
CA THR A 67 4.08 14.41 3.57
C THR A 67 2.71 14.05 2.99
N THR A 68 1.81 13.45 3.78
CA THR A 68 0.43 13.16 3.37
C THR A 68 -0.32 14.42 2.98
N LEU A 69 -0.23 15.50 3.76
CA LEU A 69 -0.91 16.77 3.45
C LEU A 69 -0.35 17.42 2.18
N ARG A 70 0.97 17.35 1.97
CA ARG A 70 1.58 17.81 0.71
C ARG A 70 1.11 17.02 -0.50
N GLN A 71 1.00 15.69 -0.37
CA GLN A 71 0.52 14.83 -1.44
C GLN A 71 -0.98 15.08 -1.70
N TYR A 72 -1.78 15.17 -0.65
CA TYR A 72 -3.20 15.48 -0.72
C TYR A 72 -3.47 16.85 -1.35
N ALA A 73 -2.68 17.88 -1.04
CA ALA A 73 -2.83 19.19 -1.67
C ALA A 73 -2.53 19.15 -3.18
N LYS A 74 -1.55 18.34 -3.60
CA LYS A 74 -1.21 18.14 -5.02
C LYS A 74 -2.32 17.41 -5.77
N GLU A 75 -2.88 16.35 -5.17
CA GLU A 75 -3.95 15.57 -5.79
C GLU A 75 -5.30 16.28 -5.73
N GLY A 76 -5.59 17.01 -4.65
CA GLY A 76 -6.81 17.79 -4.46
C GLY A 76 -6.97 18.88 -5.52
N GLN A 77 -5.88 19.47 -6.01
CA GLN A 77 -5.95 20.47 -7.09
C GLN A 77 -6.34 19.85 -8.45
N GLN A 78 -6.11 18.54 -8.63
CA GLN A 78 -6.44 17.82 -9.85
C GLN A 78 -7.82 17.11 -9.78
N LEU A 79 -8.38 16.95 -8.57
CA LEU A 79 -9.65 16.25 -8.33
C LEU A 79 -10.88 17.15 -8.16
N PHE A 80 -10.77 18.45 -8.48
CA PHE A 80 -11.92 19.36 -8.62
C PHE A 80 -12.54 19.36 -10.04
N GLN A 81 -12.17 18.41 -10.91
CA GLN A 81 -12.65 18.36 -12.30
C GLN A 81 -13.27 16.99 -12.63
N LEU A 82 -14.42 16.67 -12.02
CA LEU A 82 -15.40 15.72 -12.58
C LEU A 82 -16.82 16.19 -12.21
#